data_AF-S4P6Q0-F1
#
_entry.id   AF-S4P6Q0-F1
#
_cell.length_a   1.000
_cell.length_b   1.000
_cell.length_c   1.000
_cell.angle_alpha   90.00
_cell.angle_beta   90.00
_cell.angle_gamma   90.00
#
_symmetry.space_group_name_H-M   'P 1'
#
loop_
_entity.id
_entity.type
_entity.pdbx_description
1 polymer ?
#
loop_
_entity_poly.entity_id
_entity_poly.type
_entity_poly.pdbx_seq_one_letter_code
_entity_poly.pdbx_strand_id
1 'polypeptide(L)'
;MPELLWKSYIDFEVSQGETDKARQLYERLLERTVHVKVWLSYAKFELNAENPDNINIELARRVYERANESLRTAGEKECRVLLLEAWKDFETEIGDEDKLDKVLAKMPRRVKKRQKIVSEAGVEEGWEEVFDYIFPEDEMVRPNLKLLAAAKNWRKKQIIPEIAESDIVTEQAKESECAEESESNSECA
;
A
#
# COMPACT_ATOMS: atom_id res chain seq x y z
N MET A 1 35.28 8.13 -6.50
CA MET A 1 33.90 7.68 -6.24
C MET A 1 33.50 8.09 -4.83
N PRO A 2 32.58 9.05 -4.67
CA PRO A 2 32.21 9.59 -3.36
C PRO A 2 31.57 8.57 -2.41
N GLU A 3 30.75 7.65 -2.93
CA GLU A 3 30.03 6.65 -2.13
C GLU A 3 30.94 5.64 -1.41
N LEU A 4 32.02 5.22 -2.08
CA LEU A 4 33.02 4.31 -1.50
C LEU A 4 33.74 4.93 -0.30
N LEU A 5 33.97 6.25 -0.35
CA LEU A 5 34.64 6.97 0.73
C LEU A 5 33.78 7.04 1.99
N TRP A 6 32.48 7.31 1.83
CA TRP A 6 31.53 7.31 2.95
C TRP A 6 31.44 5.94 3.61
N LYS A 7 31.29 4.87 2.80
CA LYS A 7 31.27 3.51 3.30
C LYS A 7 32.55 3.18 4.07
N SER A 8 33.72 3.42 3.48
CA SER A 8 34.99 3.13 4.14
C SER A 8 35.19 3.93 5.43
N TYR A 9 34.70 5.17 5.46
CA TYR A 9 34.85 6.02 6.63
C TYR A 9 33.93 5.60 7.77
N ILE A 10 32.68 5.25 7.46
CA ILE A 10 31.75 4.68 8.42
C ILE A 10 32.30 3.35 8.96
N ASP A 11 32.73 2.43 8.07
CA ASP A 11 33.32 1.14 8.47
C ASP A 11 34.55 1.34 9.39
N PHE A 12 35.36 2.37 9.12
CA PHE A 12 36.50 2.73 9.96
C PHE A 12 36.05 3.17 11.36
N GLU A 13 35.14 4.13 11.49
CA GLU A 13 34.67 4.60 12.81
C GLU A 13 33.99 3.45 13.61
N VAL A 14 33.22 2.61 12.93
CA VAL A 14 32.63 1.40 13.53
C VAL A 14 33.72 0.43 14.03
N SER A 15 34.79 0.22 13.25
CA SER A 15 35.91 -0.65 13.67
C SER A 15 36.71 -0.10 14.86
N GLN A 16 36.68 1.22 15.07
CA GLN A 16 37.28 1.87 16.25
C GLN A 16 36.36 1.84 17.48
N GLY A 17 35.12 1.35 17.35
CA GLY A 17 34.11 1.38 18.40
C GLY A 17 33.47 2.75 18.63
N GLU A 18 33.72 3.71 17.74
CA GLU A 18 33.24 5.10 17.85
C GLU A 18 31.82 5.22 17.28
N THR A 19 30.86 4.59 17.97
CA THR A 19 29.45 4.49 17.53
C THR A 19 28.79 5.85 17.34
N ASP A 20 29.08 6.83 18.21
CA ASP A 20 28.52 8.18 18.12
C ASP A 20 29.00 8.96 16.89
N LYS A 21 30.27 8.80 16.51
CA LYS A 21 30.79 9.39 15.28
C LYS A 21 30.19 8.72 14.06
N ALA A 22 30.06 7.40 14.07
CA ALA A 22 29.39 6.66 13.00
C ALA A 22 27.95 7.12 12.79
N ARG A 23 27.17 7.35 13.86
CA ARG A 23 25.82 7.94 13.77
C ARG A 23 25.82 9.30 13.10
N GLN A 24 26.71 10.20 13.52
CA GLN A 24 26.81 11.52 12.90
C GLN A 24 27.14 11.45 11.40
N LEU A 25 27.95 10.46 10.98
CA LEU A 25 28.23 10.25 9.56
C LEU A 25 27.01 9.78 8.79
N TYR A 26 26.23 8.85 9.34
CA TYR A 26 24.97 8.43 8.74
C TYR A 26 23.99 9.60 8.59
N GLU A 27 23.82 10.41 9.64
CA GLU A 27 22.92 11.58 9.59
C GLU A 27 23.36 12.57 8.52
N ARG A 28 24.65 12.95 8.46
CA ARG A 28 25.19 13.83 7.41
C ARG A 28 25.03 13.26 6.00
N LEU A 29 25.10 11.94 5.85
CA LEU A 29 24.90 11.29 4.56
C LEU A 29 23.42 11.30 4.13
N LEU A 30 22.51 11.12 5.08
CA LEU A 30 21.07 11.15 4.88
C LEU A 30 20.52 12.56 4.63
N GLU A 31 21.20 13.61 5.11
CA GLU A 31 20.90 15.00 4.74
C GLU A 31 21.09 15.26 3.24
N ARG A 32 22.00 14.52 2.59
CA ARG A 32 22.36 14.72 1.18
C ARG A 32 21.72 13.71 0.24
N THR A 33 21.24 12.59 0.76
CA THR A 33 20.76 11.47 -0.05
C THR A 33 19.56 10.79 0.59
N VAL A 34 18.62 10.33 -0.24
CA VAL A 34 17.44 9.58 0.22
C VAL A 34 17.49 8.14 -0.31
N HIS A 35 18.67 7.52 -0.24
CA HIS A 35 18.87 6.17 -0.76
C HIS A 35 18.51 5.10 0.27
N VAL A 36 17.65 4.15 -0.12
CA VAL A 36 17.21 3.05 0.74
C VAL A 36 18.37 2.24 1.32
N LYS A 37 19.45 2.04 0.55
CA LYS A 37 20.62 1.28 1.02
C LYS A 37 21.32 1.95 2.20
N VAL A 38 21.30 3.28 2.28
CA VAL A 38 21.88 4.03 3.41
C VAL A 38 21.01 3.87 4.65
N TRP A 39 19.69 3.95 4.50
CA TRP A 39 18.75 3.69 5.60
C TRP A 39 18.87 2.26 6.14
N LEU A 40 18.94 1.26 5.26
CA LEU A 40 19.08 -0.14 5.65
C LEU A 40 20.42 -0.42 6.32
N SER A 41 21.52 0.17 5.84
CA SER A 41 22.81 0.02 6.51
C SER A 41 22.82 0.72 7.87
N TYR A 42 22.15 1.87 7.99
CA TYR A 42 22.04 2.57 9.26
C TYR A 42 21.23 1.76 10.30
N ALA A 43 20.08 1.19 9.91
CA ALA A 43 19.28 0.35 10.79
C ALA A 43 20.06 -0.90 11.26
N LYS A 44 20.82 -1.54 10.36
CA LYS A 44 21.70 -2.66 10.70
C LYS A 44 22.85 -2.26 11.61
N PHE A 45 23.39 -1.06 11.43
CA PHE A 45 24.42 -0.53 12.32
C PHE A 45 23.87 -0.33 13.73
N GLU A 46 22.70 0.30 13.91
CA GLU A 46 22.11 0.51 15.25
C GLU A 46 21.80 -0.81 15.98
N LEU A 47 21.47 -1.87 15.24
CA LEU A 47 21.29 -3.19 15.82
C LEU A 47 22.59 -3.77 16.39
N ASN A 48 23.70 -3.61 15.66
CA ASN A 48 25.00 -4.17 16.01
C ASN A 48 25.87 -3.25 16.88
N ALA A 49 25.51 -1.97 17.03
CA ALA A 49 26.29 -0.99 17.78
C ALA A 49 26.34 -1.36 19.27
N GLU A 50 27.50 -1.24 19.91
CA GLU A 50 27.57 -1.41 21.37
C GLU A 50 26.94 -0.20 22.05
N ASN A 51 25.76 -0.39 22.66
CA ASN A 51 25.13 0.62 23.51
C ASN A 51 25.01 0.10 24.95
N PRO A 52 25.40 0.90 25.96
CA PRO A 52 25.33 0.52 27.37
C PRO A 52 23.91 0.16 27.83
N ASP A 53 22.90 0.82 27.26
CA ASP A 53 21.50 0.72 27.68
C ASP A 53 20.72 -0.40 26.96
N ASN A 54 21.36 -1.14 26.04
CA ASN A 54 20.75 -2.21 25.25
C ASN A 54 19.43 -1.81 24.53
N ILE A 55 19.33 -0.54 24.11
CA ILE A 55 18.18 0.03 23.39
C ILE A 55 18.30 -0.10 21.86
N ASN A 56 19.21 -0.94 21.37
CA ASN A 56 19.56 -1.11 19.96
C ASN A 56 18.34 -1.40 19.07
N ILE A 57 17.47 -2.28 19.54
CA ILE A 57 16.28 -2.70 18.80
C ILE A 57 15.33 -1.50 18.59
N GLU A 58 15.16 -0.67 19.63
CA GLU A 58 14.30 0.51 19.55
C GLU A 58 14.91 1.61 18.68
N LEU A 59 16.24 1.75 18.68
CA LEU A 59 16.96 2.64 17.77
C LEU A 59 16.78 2.21 16.32
N ALA A 60 17.01 0.92 16.01
CA ALA A 60 16.82 0.38 14.67
C ALA A 60 15.37 0.58 14.18
N ARG A 61 14.36 0.35 15.04
CA ARG A 61 12.95 0.63 14.73
C ARG A 61 12.71 2.10 14.39
N ARG A 62 13.26 3.03 15.17
CA ARG A 62 13.17 4.47 14.88
C ARG A 62 13.79 4.83 13.54
N VAL A 63 14.89 4.18 13.16
CA VAL A 63 15.51 4.37 11.84
C VAL A 63 14.58 3.88 10.72
N TYR A 64 13.96 2.71 10.85
CA TYR A 64 12.98 2.21 9.88
C TYR A 64 11.76 3.12 9.73
N GLU A 65 11.23 3.64 10.86
CA GLU A 65 10.12 4.59 10.86
C GLU A 65 10.47 5.88 10.10
N ARG A 66 11.62 6.49 10.43
CA ARG A 66 12.13 7.68 9.73
C ARG A 66 12.36 7.42 8.24
N ALA A 67 12.93 6.27 7.91
CA ALA A 67 13.18 5.89 6.53
C ALA A 67 11.87 5.75 5.72
N ASN A 68 10.84 5.16 6.31
CA ASN A 68 9.52 5.00 5.67
C ASN A 68 8.88 6.35 5.39
N GLU A 69 8.96 7.30 6.33
CA GLU A 69 8.45 8.65 6.14
C GLU A 69 9.25 9.45 5.09
N SER A 70 10.58 9.32 5.12
CA SER A 70 11.47 9.98 4.15
C SER A 70 11.21 9.49 2.73
N LEU A 71 11.13 8.17 2.51
CA LEU A 71 10.84 7.58 1.20
C LEU A 71 9.41 7.86 0.73
N ARG A 72 8.43 7.92 1.64
CA ARG A 72 7.07 8.38 1.32
C ARG A 72 7.10 9.81 0.79
N THR A 73 7.81 10.71 1.45
CA THR A 73 7.90 12.13 1.07
C THR A 73 8.65 12.31 -0.25
N ALA A 74 9.67 11.50 -0.51
CA ALA A 74 10.40 11.49 -1.77
C ALA A 74 9.61 10.88 -2.94
N GLY A 75 8.51 10.16 -2.69
CA GLY A 75 7.71 9.49 -3.72
C GLY A 75 8.34 8.22 -4.29
N GLU A 76 9.42 7.73 -3.67
CA GLU A 76 10.22 6.58 -4.13
C GLU A 76 9.56 5.26 -3.70
N LYS A 77 8.50 4.87 -4.42
CA LYS A 77 7.65 3.73 -4.07
C LYS A 77 8.39 2.39 -4.06
N GLU A 78 9.23 2.12 -5.07
CA GLU A 78 9.98 0.86 -5.15
C GLU A 78 10.97 0.73 -4.01
N CYS A 79 11.71 1.80 -3.72
CA CYS A 79 12.61 1.87 -2.57
C CYS A 79 11.85 1.70 -1.25
N ARG A 80 10.65 2.26 -1.12
CA ARG A 80 9.80 2.09 0.06
C ARG A 80 9.34 0.64 0.23
N VAL A 81 9.06 -0.07 -0.86
CA VAL A 81 8.74 -1.52 -0.81
C VAL A 81 9.91 -2.30 -0.23
N LEU A 82 11.12 -2.09 -0.77
CA LEU A 82 12.34 -2.76 -0.30
C LEU A 82 12.62 -2.48 1.17
N LEU A 83 12.39 -1.25 1.63
CA LEU A 83 12.52 -0.89 3.04
C LEU A 83 11.54 -1.67 3.91
N LEU A 84 10.26 -1.75 3.52
CA LEU A 84 9.22 -2.43 4.30
C LEU A 84 9.43 -3.95 4.33
N GLU A 85 9.93 -4.54 3.24
CA GLU A 85 10.34 -5.95 3.22
C GLU A 85 11.44 -6.22 4.25
N ALA A 86 12.49 -5.40 4.25
CA ALA A 86 13.57 -5.53 5.22
C ALA A 86 13.10 -5.29 6.67
N TRP A 87 12.18 -4.34 6.88
CA TRP A 87 11.60 -4.10 8.21
C TRP A 87 10.73 -5.27 8.68
N LYS A 88 9.96 -5.89 7.78
CA LYS A 88 9.19 -7.10 8.08
C LYS A 88 10.11 -8.24 8.50
N ASP A 89 11.19 -8.45 7.77
CA ASP A 89 12.16 -9.50 8.10
C ASP A 89 12.84 -9.22 9.45
N PHE A 90 13.20 -7.96 9.72
CA PHE A 90 13.72 -7.52 11.03
C PHE A 90 12.75 -7.80 12.19
N GLU A 91 11.46 -7.45 12.08
CA GLU A 91 10.49 -7.73 13.14
C GLU A 91 10.16 -9.23 13.25
N THR A 92 10.36 -10.01 12.18
CA THR A 92 10.19 -11.47 12.24
C THR A 92 11.33 -12.12 13.02
N GLU A 93 12.56 -11.60 12.92
CA GLU A 93 13.73 -12.14 13.61
C GLU A 93 13.81 -11.70 15.10
N ILE A 94 13.38 -10.49 15.42
CA ILE A 94 13.63 -9.84 16.72
C ILE A 94 12.33 -9.44 17.45
N GLY A 95 11.25 -9.24 16.70
CA GLY A 95 10.09 -8.48 17.15
C GLY A 95 8.98 -9.27 17.82
N ASP A 96 7.97 -8.51 18.25
CA ASP A 96 6.71 -9.01 18.78
C ASP A 96 5.66 -9.08 17.68
N GLU A 97 4.68 -9.98 17.83
CA GLU A 97 3.57 -10.16 16.89
C GLU A 97 2.83 -8.84 16.61
N ASP A 98 2.56 -8.04 17.65
CA ASP A 98 1.91 -6.73 17.53
C ASP A 98 2.68 -5.73 16.66
N LYS A 99 4.01 -5.77 16.69
CA LYS A 99 4.85 -4.85 15.90
C LYS A 99 4.97 -5.33 14.47
N LEU A 100 5.07 -6.64 14.27
CA LEU A 100 5.04 -7.25 12.95
C LEU A 100 3.75 -6.93 12.22
N ASP A 101 2.60 -7.05 12.89
CA ASP A 101 1.29 -6.72 12.32
C ASP A 101 1.19 -5.26 11.86
N LYS A 102 1.77 -4.33 12.62
CA LYS A 102 1.85 -2.92 12.22
C LYS A 102 2.68 -2.72 10.95
N VAL A 103 3.74 -3.49 10.76
CA VAL A 103 4.56 -3.43 9.53
C VAL A 103 3.80 -4.06 8.36
N LEU A 104 3.16 -5.21 8.58
CA LEU A 104 2.33 -5.88 7.56
C LEU A 104 1.19 -4.99 7.08
N ALA A 105 0.55 -4.23 7.97
CA ALA A 105 -0.49 -3.27 7.63
C ALA A 105 -0.01 -2.14 6.69
N LYS A 106 1.30 -1.84 6.66
CA LYS A 106 1.91 -0.83 5.79
C LYS A 106 2.31 -1.36 4.42
N MET A 107 2.31 -2.69 4.22
CA MET A 107 2.80 -3.31 2.99
C MET A 107 1.97 -2.89 1.76
N PRO A 108 2.63 -2.58 0.63
CA PRO A 108 1.94 -2.14 -0.57
C PRO A 108 1.31 -3.30 -1.34
N ARG A 109 0.31 -2.97 -2.16
CA ARG A 109 -0.25 -3.86 -3.18
C ARG A 109 0.33 -3.50 -4.54
N ARG A 110 0.83 -4.49 -5.26
CA ARG A 110 1.27 -4.32 -6.66
C ARG A 110 0.06 -4.37 -7.58
N VAL A 111 -0.17 -3.30 -8.33
CA VAL A 111 -1.31 -3.15 -9.24
C VAL A 111 -0.81 -2.87 -10.66
N LYS A 112 -1.48 -3.45 -11.66
CA LYS A 112 -1.23 -3.14 -13.06
C LYS A 112 -2.02 -1.90 -13.46
N LYS A 113 -1.32 -0.87 -13.95
CA LYS A 113 -1.93 0.34 -14.48
C LYS A 113 -1.70 0.39 -15.99
N ARG A 114 -2.74 0.79 -16.73
CA ARG A 114 -2.63 1.06 -18.18
C ARG A 114 -2.32 2.55 -18.36
N GLN A 115 -1.15 2.86 -18.88
CA GLN A 115 -0.71 4.23 -19.16
C GLN A 115 -0.72 4.44 -20.68
N LYS A 116 -1.16 5.60 -21.16
CA LYS A 116 -1.10 5.92 -22.59
C LYS A 116 0.33 6.24 -22.98
N ILE A 117 0.80 5.65 -24.07
CA ILE A 117 2.08 5.99 -24.71
C ILE A 117 1.80 7.16 -25.66
N VAL A 118 2.54 8.24 -25.47
CA VAL A 118 2.53 9.40 -26.36
C VAL A 118 3.91 9.50 -26.97
N SER A 119 3.99 9.49 -28.29
CA SER A 119 5.26 9.65 -29.01
C SER A 119 5.83 11.06 -28.83
N GLU A 120 7.10 11.25 -29.18
CA GLU A 120 7.77 12.55 -29.14
C GLU A 120 7.08 13.60 -30.04
N ALA A 121 6.31 13.14 -31.05
CA ALA A 121 5.47 13.98 -31.91
C ALA A 121 4.05 14.23 -31.37
N GLY A 122 3.73 13.77 -30.15
CA GLY A 122 2.42 13.93 -29.52
C GLY A 122 1.33 12.98 -30.03
N VAL A 123 1.69 11.95 -30.80
CA VAL A 123 0.73 10.98 -31.35
C VAL A 123 0.49 9.86 -30.33
N GLU A 124 -0.78 9.52 -30.07
CA GLU A 124 -1.14 8.40 -29.17
C GLU A 124 -0.79 7.06 -29.85
N GLU A 125 0.31 6.42 -29.43
CA GLU A 125 0.84 5.19 -30.05
C GLU A 125 0.38 3.89 -29.37
N GLY A 126 -0.27 3.97 -28.20
CA GLY A 126 -0.85 2.79 -27.56
C GLY A 126 -0.97 2.88 -26.04
N TRP A 127 -1.06 1.72 -25.40
CA TRP A 127 -1.10 1.56 -23.95
C TRP A 127 0.11 0.75 -23.47
N GLU A 128 0.80 1.24 -22.45
CA GLU A 128 1.84 0.49 -21.73
C GLU A 128 1.27 -0.04 -20.40
N GLU A 129 1.56 -1.31 -20.10
CA GLU A 129 1.28 -1.89 -18.79
C GLU A 129 2.41 -1.55 -17.83
N VAL A 130 2.18 -0.57 -16.97
CA VAL A 130 3.15 -0.17 -15.93
C VAL A 130 2.68 -0.73 -14.59
N PHE A 131 3.59 -1.37 -13.85
CA PHE A 131 3.31 -1.79 -12.48
C PHE A 131 3.44 -0.58 -11.55
N ASP A 132 2.44 -0.38 -10.70
CA ASP A 132 2.45 0.65 -9.67
C ASP A 132 2.23 0.00 -8.31
N TYR A 133 2.74 0.64 -7.25
CA TYR A 133 2.53 0.24 -5.88
C TYR A 133 1.52 1.18 -5.22
N ILE A 134 0.52 0.59 -4.57
CA ILE A 134 -0.47 1.32 -3.78
C ILE A 134 -0.26 0.94 -2.32
N PHE A 135 0.13 1.94 -1.51
CA PHE A 135 0.26 1.79 -0.07
C PHE A 135 -1.11 2.03 0.58
N PRO A 136 -1.53 1.21 1.56
CA PRO A 136 -2.80 1.38 2.25
C PRO A 136 -2.99 2.79 2.85
N GLU A 137 -1.93 3.36 3.44
CA GLU A 137 -1.95 4.69 4.03
C GLU A 137 -2.20 5.80 3.00
N ASP A 138 -1.59 5.71 1.82
CA ASP A 138 -1.70 6.73 0.77
C ASP A 138 -3.09 6.71 0.10
N GLU A 139 -3.75 5.55 0.08
CA GLU A 139 -5.10 5.40 -0.47
C GLU A 139 -6.16 6.09 0.39
N MET A 140 -6.00 6.09 1.72
CA MET A 140 -6.90 6.75 2.66
C MET A 140 -6.91 8.27 2.49
N VAL A 141 -5.83 8.84 1.94
CA VAL A 141 -5.67 10.28 1.68
C VAL A 141 -6.43 10.75 0.43
N ARG A 142 -7.04 9.85 -0.37
CA ARG A 142 -7.84 10.24 -1.57
C ARG A 142 -9.33 10.42 -1.23
N PRO A 143 -9.82 11.63 -0.88
CA PRO A 143 -11.20 11.84 -0.42
C PRO A 143 -12.27 11.54 -1.49
N ASN A 144 -11.93 11.70 -2.77
CA ASN A 144 -12.91 11.65 -3.86
C ASN A 144 -13.40 10.24 -4.24
N LEU A 145 -12.77 9.17 -3.71
CA LEU A 145 -13.24 7.80 -3.94
C LEU A 145 -14.51 7.46 -3.14
N LYS A 146 -14.70 8.05 -1.95
CA LYS A 146 -15.89 7.80 -1.13
C LYS A 146 -17.16 8.36 -1.79
N LEU A 147 -17.05 9.51 -2.44
CA LEU A 147 -18.18 10.13 -3.16
C LEU A 147 -18.62 9.28 -4.36
N LEU A 148 -17.67 8.79 -5.16
CA LEU A 148 -17.94 7.91 -6.31
C LEU A 148 -18.49 6.53 -5.88
N ALA A 149 -17.95 5.95 -4.80
CA ALA A 149 -18.47 4.70 -4.24
C ALA A 149 -19.91 4.89 -3.70
N ALA A 150 -20.19 6.00 -3.02
CA ALA A 150 -21.52 6.36 -2.56
C ALA A 150 -22.50 6.58 -3.73
N ALA A 151 -22.07 7.24 -4.80
CA ALA A 151 -22.88 7.44 -6.01
C ALA A 151 -23.22 6.11 -6.71
N LYS A 152 -22.28 5.18 -6.80
CA LYS A 152 -22.51 3.83 -7.35
C LYS A 152 -23.49 3.02 -6.49
N ASN A 153 -23.37 3.13 -5.15
CA ASN A 153 -24.29 2.49 -4.22
C ASN A 153 -25.69 3.11 -4.25
N TRP A 154 -25.82 4.43 -4.45
CA TRP A 154 -27.09 5.10 -4.67
C TRP A 154 -27.77 4.63 -5.96
N ARG A 155 -27.03 4.57 -7.07
CA ARG A 155 -27.57 4.04 -8.34
C ARG A 155 -28.05 2.60 -8.20
N LYS A 156 -27.32 1.72 -7.49
CA LYS A 156 -27.79 0.36 -7.20
C LYS A 156 -29.09 0.35 -6.38
N LYS A 157 -29.21 1.21 -5.36
CA LYS A 157 -30.43 1.35 -4.56
C LYS A 157 -31.64 1.83 -5.37
N GLN A 158 -31.42 2.61 -6.44
CA GLN A 158 -32.49 3.06 -7.35
C GLN A 158 -32.93 1.95 -8.34
N ILE A 159 -32.04 1.01 -8.67
CA ILE A 159 -32.34 -0.10 -9.59
C ILE A 159 -33.07 -1.25 -8.88
N ILE A 160 -32.90 -1.41 -7.57
CA ILE A 160 -33.53 -2.47 -6.78
C ILE A 160 -35.08 -2.36 -6.64
N PRO A 161 -35.71 -1.17 -6.51
CA PRO A 161 -37.17 -1.08 -6.44
C PRO A 161 -37.88 -1.38 -7.78
N GLU A 162 -37.29 -1.04 -8.93
CA GLU A 162 -37.91 -1.34 -10.24
C GLU A 162 -37.96 -2.84 -10.55
N ILE A 163 -36.98 -3.63 -10.09
CA ILE A 163 -36.96 -5.09 -10.29
C ILE A 163 -37.95 -5.78 -9.34
N ALA A 164 -38.16 -5.25 -8.13
CA ALA A 164 -39.12 -5.80 -7.19
C ALA A 164 -40.58 -5.53 -7.62
N GLU A 165 -40.88 -4.41 -8.29
CA GLU A 165 -42.22 -4.14 -8.83
C GLU A 165 -42.53 -4.95 -10.10
N SER A 166 -41.55 -5.23 -10.97
CA SER A 166 -41.77 -6.07 -12.15
C SER A 166 -42.05 -7.54 -11.81
N ASP A 167 -41.45 -8.06 -10.74
CA ASP A 167 -41.66 -9.45 -10.33
C ASP A 167 -43.05 -9.64 -9.67
N ILE A 168 -43.57 -8.64 -8.94
CA ILE A 168 -44.92 -8.69 -8.34
C ILE A 168 -46.04 -8.60 -9.39
N VAL A 169 -45.86 -7.79 -10.44
CA VAL A 169 -46.84 -7.69 -11.55
C VAL A 169 -46.91 -8.99 -12.36
N THR A 170 -45.80 -9.74 -12.46
CA THR A 170 -45.74 -11.00 -13.21
C THR A 170 -46.38 -12.17 -12.45
N GLU A 171 -46.38 -12.12 -11.12
CA GLU A 171 -47.01 -13.13 -10.26
C GLU A 171 -48.53 -12.95 -10.15
N GLN A 172 -49.02 -11.69 -10.06
CA GLN A 172 -50.47 -11.40 -10.04
C GLN A 172 -51.17 -11.70 -11.37
N ALA A 173 -50.47 -11.54 -12.51
CA ALA A 173 -51.01 -11.90 -13.82
C ALA A 173 -51.20 -13.42 -14.01
N LYS A 174 -50.36 -14.24 -13.36
CA LYS A 174 -50.49 -15.71 -13.39
C LYS A 174 -51.60 -16.24 -12.48
N GLU A 175 -51.91 -15.55 -11.38
CA GLU A 175 -53.05 -15.93 -10.53
C GLU A 175 -54.40 -15.57 -11.15
N SER A 176 -54.49 -14.49 -11.94
CA SER A 176 -55.73 -14.15 -12.66
C SER A 176 -56.04 -15.06 -13.85
N GLU A 177 -55.04 -15.56 -14.57
CA GLU A 177 -55.25 -16.52 -15.68
C GLU A 177 -55.70 -17.91 -15.17
N CYS A 178 -55.35 -18.31 -13.95
CA CYS A 178 -55.75 -19.60 -13.37
C CYS A 178 -57.21 -19.61 -12.84
N ALA A 179 -57.82 -18.44 -12.61
CA ALA A 179 -59.20 -18.33 -12.13
C ALA A 179 -60.21 -18.38 -13.28
N GLU A 180 -59.88 -17.81 -14.45
CA GLU A 180 -60.79 -17.76 -15.61
C GLU A 180 -60.98 -19.12 -16.30
N GLU A 181 -60.03 -20.05 -16.21
CA GLU A 181 -60.20 -21.42 -16.76
C GLU A 181 -61.11 -22.33 -15.91
N SER A 182 -61.50 -21.92 -14.69
CA SER A 182 -62.35 -22.73 -13.81
C SER A 182 -63.86 -22.44 -13.95
N GLU A 183 -64.23 -21.28 -14.50
CA GLU A 183 -65.65 -20.93 -14.76
C GLU A 183 -66.12 -21.33 -16.16
N SER A 184 -65.22 -21.60 -17.12
CA SER A 184 -65.58 -22.03 -18.47
C SER A 184 -65.82 -23.54 -18.64
N ASN A 185 -65.81 -24.31 -17.55
CA ASN A 185 -66.02 -25.77 -17.59
C ASN A 185 -67.28 -26.26 -16.83
N SER A 186 -68.20 -25.36 -16.47
CA SER A 186 -69.51 -25.73 -15.89
C SER A 186 -70.74 -25.43 -16.75
N GLU A 187 -70.58 -24.95 -17.99
CA GLU A 187 -71.69 -24.75 -18.94
C GLU A 187 -71.45 -25.52 -20.25
N CYS A 188 -71.53 -26.85 -20.16
CA CYS A 188 -71.95 -27.70 -21.27
C CYS A 188 -72.58 -28.97 -20.67
N ALA A 189 -73.90 -28.93 -20.57
CA ALA A 189 -74.77 -30.08 -20.35
C ALA A 189 -74.85 -30.96 -21.61
#